data_AF-A0A4V1NXF1-F1
#
_entry.id   AF-A0A4V1NXF1-F1
#
_cell.length_a   1.000
_cell.length_b   1.000
_cell.length_c   1.000
_cell.angle_alpha   90.00
_cell.angle_beta   90.00
_cell.angle_gamma   90.00
#
_symmetry.space_group_name_H-M   'P 1'
#
loop_
_entity.id
_entity.type
_entity.pdbx_description
1 polymer ?
#
loop_
_entity_poly.entity_id
_entity_poly.type
_entity_poly.pdbx_seq_one_letter_code
_entity_poly.pdbx_strand_id
1 'polypeptide(L)'
;MLQQYTGLFITLSFIFIVVVFNRYLFWWVKGIIVAYYSMVSYIFITVKNRIDNEFENIRPVPEIYWDKNSGWVDTITNYIFFPFIGILIFIYFKW
;
A
#
# COMPACT_ATOMS: atom_id res chain seq x y z
N MET A 1 16.36 -5.43 -1.11
CA MET A 1 15.07 -5.33 -1.83
C MET A 1 13.87 -5.80 -1.02
N LEU A 2 13.75 -7.07 -0.59
CA LEU A 2 12.51 -7.54 0.09
C LEU A 2 12.27 -6.93 1.49
N GLN A 3 13.34 -6.74 2.28
CA GLN A 3 13.24 -6.26 3.66
C GLN A 3 12.68 -4.83 3.76
N GLN A 4 12.99 -3.99 2.77
CA GLN A 4 12.56 -2.59 2.72
C GLN A 4 11.05 -2.42 2.51
N TYR A 5 10.39 -3.41 1.89
CA TYR A 5 8.96 -3.38 1.60
C TYR A 5 8.16 -4.38 2.45
N THR A 6 8.78 -4.98 3.46
CA THR A 6 8.13 -6.02 4.27
C THR A 6 6.83 -5.52 4.92
N GLY A 7 6.82 -4.29 5.43
CA GLY A 7 5.60 -3.70 6.01
C GLY A 7 4.45 -3.57 4.99
N LEU A 8 4.76 -3.17 3.75
CA LEU A 8 3.78 -3.10 2.66
C LEU A 8 3.21 -4.49 2.35
N PHE A 9 4.08 -5.49 2.16
CA PHE A 9 3.64 -6.84 1.79
C PHE A 9 2.84 -7.53 2.90
N ILE A 10 3.19 -7.32 4.18
CA ILE A 10 2.40 -7.81 5.31
C ILE A 10 1.00 -7.18 5.28
N THR A 11 0.93 -5.86 5.10
CA THR A 11 -0.34 -5.13 5.06
C THR A 11 -1.21 -5.60 3.90
N LEU A 12 -0.65 -5.73 2.70
CA LEU A 12 -1.37 -6.23 1.52
C LEU A 12 -1.85 -7.67 1.70
N SER A 13 -1.02 -8.53 2.30
CA SER A 13 -1.39 -9.92 2.57
C SER A 13 -2.59 -9.99 3.51
N PHE A 14 -2.61 -9.16 4.57
CA PHE A 14 -3.74 -9.07 5.48
C PHE A 14 -5.02 -8.61 4.76
N ILE A 15 -4.93 -7.55 3.96
CA ILE A 15 -6.06 -7.03 3.16
C ILE A 15 -6.59 -8.12 2.22
N PHE A 16 -5.71 -8.84 1.52
CA PHE A 16 -6.11 -9.89 0.59
C PHE A 16 -6.74 -11.09 1.30
N ILE A 17 -6.26 -11.49 2.48
CA ILE A 17 -6.92 -12.52 3.28
C ILE A 17 -8.35 -12.09 3.61
N VAL A 18 -8.54 -10.87 4.13
CA VAL A 18 -9.87 -10.35 4.46
C VAL A 18 -10.79 -10.35 3.22
N VAL A 19 -10.30 -9.90 2.08
CA VAL A 19 -11.09 -9.77 0.84
C VAL A 19 -11.39 -11.14 0.21
N VAL A 20 -10.40 -12.03 0.10
CA VAL A 20 -10.53 -13.31 -0.60
C VAL A 20 -11.44 -14.26 0.19
N PHE A 21 -11.29 -14.34 1.51
CA PHE A 21 -12.08 -15.23 2.35
C PHE A 21 -13.46 -14.69 2.71
N ASN A 22 -13.77 -13.43 2.38
CA ASN A 22 -15.12 -12.90 2.61
C ASN A 22 -16.14 -13.48 1.61
N ARG A 23 -17.25 -14.03 2.14
CA ARG A 23 -18.33 -14.62 1.32
C ARG A 23 -19.30 -13.61 0.69
N TYR A 24 -19.36 -12.40 1.22
CA TYR A 24 -20.31 -11.36 0.82
C TYR A 24 -19.81 -10.53 -0.38
N LEU A 25 -18.51 -10.61 -0.71
CA LEU A 25 -17.93 -9.97 -1.87
C LEU A 25 -18.06 -10.85 -3.11
N PHE A 26 -18.67 -10.32 -4.17
CA PHE A 26 -18.69 -10.98 -5.47
C PHE A 26 -17.28 -11.13 -6.03
N TRP A 27 -17.05 -12.19 -6.82
CA TRP A 27 -15.72 -12.48 -7.36
C TRP A 27 -15.15 -11.34 -8.22
N TRP A 28 -15.97 -10.68 -9.02
CA TRP A 28 -15.56 -9.50 -9.78
C TRP A 28 -15.14 -8.32 -8.90
N VAL A 29 -15.84 -8.10 -7.77
CA VAL A 29 -15.48 -7.07 -6.79
C VAL A 29 -14.14 -7.39 -6.14
N LYS A 30 -13.90 -8.66 -5.78
CA LYS A 30 -12.58 -9.11 -5.31
C LYS A 30 -11.49 -8.83 -6.34
N GLY A 31 -11.75 -9.10 -7.61
CA GLY A 31 -10.82 -8.81 -8.71
C GLY A 31 -10.46 -7.32 -8.80
N ILE A 32 -11.46 -6.44 -8.72
CA ILE A 32 -11.25 -4.97 -8.71
C ILE A 32 -10.40 -4.55 -7.51
N ILE A 33 -10.70 -5.07 -6.32
CA ILE A 33 -9.94 -4.75 -5.10
C ILE A 33 -8.48 -5.21 -5.23
N VAL A 34 -8.24 -6.44 -5.70
CA VAL A 34 -6.88 -6.95 -5.91
C VAL A 34 -6.12 -6.11 -6.94
N ALA A 35 -6.77 -5.74 -8.05
CA ALA A 35 -6.17 -4.88 -9.06
C ALA A 35 -5.81 -3.49 -8.50
N TYR A 36 -6.70 -2.89 -7.71
CA TYR A 36 -6.47 -1.61 -7.05
C TYR A 36 -5.22 -1.65 -6.16
N TYR A 37 -5.16 -2.59 -5.22
CA TYR A 37 -4.02 -2.69 -4.30
C TYR A 37 -2.72 -3.08 -4.99
N SER A 38 -2.79 -3.88 -6.06
CA SER A 38 -1.62 -4.20 -6.89
C SER A 38 -1.07 -2.94 -7.57
N MET A 39 -1.94 -2.09 -8.11
CA MET A 39 -1.55 -0.83 -8.74
C MET A 39 -0.94 0.15 -7.73
N VAL A 40 -1.58 0.31 -6.56
CA VAL A 40 -1.05 1.17 -5.48
C VAL A 40 0.33 0.68 -5.01
N SER A 41 0.50 -0.64 -4.83
CA SER A 41 1.79 -1.24 -4.48
C SER A 41 2.86 -0.96 -5.54
N TYR A 42 2.53 -1.12 -6.81
CA TYR A 42 3.45 -0.85 -7.92
C TYR A 42 3.90 0.61 -7.93
N ILE A 43 2.97 1.55 -7.76
CA ILE A 43 3.26 2.98 -7.71
C ILE A 43 4.15 3.30 -6.50
N PHE A 44 3.85 2.77 -5.32
CA PHE A 44 4.65 2.98 -4.11
C PHE A 44 6.10 2.55 -4.31
N ILE A 45 6.32 1.32 -4.79
CA ILE A 45 7.67 0.78 -5.03
C ILE A 45 8.42 1.62 -6.05
N THR A 46 7.76 1.99 -7.16
CA THR A 46 8.40 2.76 -8.24
C THR A 46 8.84 4.15 -7.76
N VAL A 47 7.97 4.87 -7.06
CA VAL A 47 8.30 6.22 -6.56
C VAL A 47 9.32 6.15 -5.43
N LYS A 48 9.22 5.15 -4.55
CA LYS A 48 10.20 4.95 -3.47
C LYS A 48 11.59 4.67 -4.04
N ASN A 49 11.71 3.77 -5.02
CA ASN A 49 12.96 3.51 -5.71
C ASN A 49 13.52 4.77 -6.40
N ARG A 50 12.66 5.58 -7.02
CA ARG A 50 13.08 6.85 -7.62
C ARG A 50 13.65 7.81 -6.57
N ILE A 51 12.97 7.97 -5.43
CA ILE A 51 13.45 8.82 -4.33
C ILE A 51 14.77 8.27 -3.80
N ASP A 52 14.87 6.97 -3.53
CA ASP A 52 16.09 6.38 -3.00
C ASP A 52 17.28 6.53 -3.98
N ASN A 53 17.04 6.37 -5.29
CA ASN A 53 18.07 6.56 -6.33
C ASN A 53 18.54 8.02 -6.46
N GLU A 54 17.65 9.00 -6.28
CA GLU A 54 18.02 10.43 -6.32
C GLU A 54 19.05 10.80 -5.22
N PHE A 55 19.07 10.06 -4.11
CA PHE A 55 19.91 10.36 -2.94
C PHE A 55 20.95 9.27 -2.62
N GLU A 56 21.09 8.25 -3.47
CA GLU A 56 21.90 7.05 -3.21
C GLU A 56 23.37 7.34 -2.83
N ASN A 57 23.96 8.37 -3.46
CA ASN A 57 25.37 8.74 -3.28
C ASN A 57 25.59 9.97 -2.38
N ILE A 58 24.53 10.50 -1.77
CA ILE A 58 24.61 11.70 -0.95
C ILE A 58 24.69 11.29 0.53
N ARG A 59 25.86 11.52 1.14
CA ARG A 59 26.09 11.24 2.57
C ARG A 59 26.66 12.46 3.28
N PRO A 60 26.12 12.83 4.47
CA PRO A 60 24.96 12.21 5.13
C PRO A 60 23.65 12.42 4.36
N VAL A 61 22.66 11.54 4.57
CA VAL A 61 21.36 11.62 3.89
C VAL A 61 20.71 12.96 4.26
N PRO A 62 20.39 13.83 3.28
CA PRO A 62 19.90 15.17 3.56
C PRO A 62 18.46 15.16 4.08
N GLU A 63 18.09 16.19 4.84
CA GLU A 63 16.73 16.34 5.42
C GLU A 63 15.63 16.31 4.35
N ILE A 64 15.90 16.87 3.18
CA ILE A 64 15.00 16.87 2.01
C ILE A 64 14.58 15.45 1.59
N TYR A 65 15.46 14.45 1.75
CA TYR A 65 15.10 13.04 1.49
C TYR A 65 14.01 12.58 2.44
N TRP A 66 14.17 12.89 3.74
CA TRP A 66 13.23 12.46 4.78
C TRP A 66 11.87 13.13 4.60
N ASP A 67 11.82 14.42 4.27
CA ASP A 67 10.58 15.12 3.96
C ASP A 67 9.85 14.49 2.76
N LYS A 68 10.59 14.24 1.67
CA LYS A 68 10.02 13.65 0.45
C LYS A 68 9.55 12.22 0.66
N ASN A 69 10.34 11.39 1.34
CA ASN A 69 10.01 10.00 1.62
C ASN A 69 8.85 9.89 2.63
N SER A 70 8.86 10.66 3.71
CA SER A 70 7.80 10.62 4.72
C SER A 70 6.46 11.11 4.16
N GLY A 71 6.44 12.22 3.42
CA GLY A 71 5.22 12.71 2.77
C GLY A 71 4.65 11.72 1.74
N TRP A 72 5.53 11.03 1.00
CA TRP A 72 5.11 9.97 0.09
C TRP A 72 4.53 8.75 0.82
N VAL A 73 5.18 8.31 1.90
CA VAL A 73 4.69 7.20 2.73
C VAL A 73 3.34 7.53 3.35
N ASP A 74 3.14 8.75 3.85
CA ASP A 74 1.86 9.20 4.41
C ASP A 74 0.73 9.17 3.36
N THR A 75 1.02 9.70 2.17
CA THR A 75 0.08 9.67 1.04
C THR A 75 -0.35 8.25 0.70
N ILE A 76 0.61 7.33 0.56
CA ILE A 76 0.31 5.93 0.23
C ILE A 76 -0.40 5.21 1.37
N THR A 77 -0.09 5.55 2.62
CA THR A 77 -0.80 5.02 3.80
C THR A 77 -2.29 5.33 3.70
N ASN A 78 -2.66 6.57 3.35
CA ASN A 78 -4.06 6.95 3.16
C ASN A 78 -4.72 6.19 2.00
N TYR A 79 -4.03 6.01 0.87
CA TYR A 79 -4.54 5.21 -0.25
C TYR A 79 -4.68 3.72 0.07
N ILE A 80 -3.93 3.18 1.02
CA ILE A 80 -4.08 1.79 1.46
C ILE A 80 -5.22 1.68 2.48
N PHE A 81 -5.23 2.51 3.51
CA PHE A 81 -6.10 2.31 4.67
C PHE A 81 -7.52 2.85 4.48
N PHE A 82 -7.76 3.96 3.77
CA PHE A 82 -9.13 4.45 3.58
C PHE A 82 -10.01 3.48 2.77
N PRO A 83 -9.56 2.93 1.63
CA PRO A 83 -10.34 1.91 0.94
C PRO A 83 -10.52 0.66 1.79
N PHE A 84 -9.49 0.27 2.57
CA PHE A 84 -9.59 -0.89 3.45
C PHE A 84 -10.63 -0.70 4.55
N ILE A 85 -10.66 0.47 5.20
CA ILE A 85 -11.71 0.83 6.17
C ILE A 85 -13.08 0.76 5.51
N GLY A 86 -13.24 1.27 4.29
CA GLY A 86 -14.49 1.16 3.53
C GLY A 86 -14.92 -0.30 3.30
N ILE A 87 -13.98 -1.18 2.93
CA ILE A 87 -14.22 -2.62 2.78
C ILE A 87 -14.65 -3.23 4.12
N LEU A 88 -13.97 -2.92 5.21
CA LEU A 88 -14.30 -3.43 6.54
C LEU A 88 -15.71 -3.00 6.99
N ILE A 89 -16.06 -1.73 6.79
CA ILE A 89 -17.40 -1.20 7.09
C ILE A 89 -18.46 -1.93 6.26
N PHE A 90 -18.23 -2.12 4.95
CA PHE A 90 -19.15 -2.86 4.09
C PHE A 90 -19.34 -4.30 4.57
N ILE A 91 -18.26 -4.99 4.90
CA ILE A 91 -18.29 -6.35 5.43
C ILE A 91 -19.07 -6.39 6.75
N TYR A 92 -18.82 -5.45 7.66
CA TYR A 92 -19.48 -5.39 8.96
C TYR A 92 -21.00 -5.24 8.83
N PHE A 93 -21.49 -4.37 7.94
CA PHE A 93 -22.94 -4.20 7.72
C PHE A 93 -23.60 -5.37 6.98
N LYS A 94 -22.82 -6.20 6.30
CA LYS A 94 -23.31 -7.40 5.60
C LYS A 94 -23.12 -8.69 6.42
N TRP A 95 -22.43 -8.61 7.56
CA TRP A 95 -22.19 -9.74 8.45
C TRP A 95 -23.50 -10.26 9.03
#